data_AF-A0A2D1PD01-F1
#
_entry.id   AF-A0A2D1PD01-F1
#
_cell.length_a   1.000
_cell.length_b   1.000
_cell.length_c   1.000
_cell.angle_alpha   90.00
_cell.angle_beta   90.00
_cell.angle_gamma   90.00
#
_symmetry.space_group_name_H-M   'P 1'
#
loop_
_entity.id
_entity.type
_entity.pdbx_description
1 polymer ?
#
loop_
_entity_poly.entity_id
_entity_poly.type
_entity_poly.pdbx_seq_one_letter_code
_entity_poly.pdbx_strand_id
1 'polypeptide(L)'
;VKETGHILLVNYADIENLTVTEIGAARFLHDGGWDRSKRYFLTAANRSDKIAVVDARERELEALIDVTKIPHPGRGANLVDQKYGPVWVTSALGNANITFIATDPEGHPEHAWKVVR
;
A
#
# COMPACT_ATOMS: atom_id res chain seq x y z
N VAL A 1 12.63 -3.44 4.29
CA VAL A 1 13.72 -4.24 3.70
C VAL A 1 13.18 -5.04 2.52
N LYS A 2 13.65 -4.73 1.32
CA LYS A 2 13.10 -5.18 0.03
C LYS A 2 13.12 -6.71 -0.11
N GLU A 3 14.27 -7.34 0.10
CA GLU A 3 14.52 -8.75 -0.21
C GLU A 3 13.77 -9.68 0.74
N THR A 4 13.66 -9.27 2.01
CA THR A 4 12.98 -10.00 3.09
C THR A 4 11.51 -9.67 3.17
N GLY A 5 11.05 -8.58 2.55
CA GLY A 5 9.64 -8.21 2.51
C GLY A 5 9.11 -7.58 3.80
N HIS A 6 9.96 -6.87 4.53
CA HIS A 6 9.58 -6.21 5.79
C HIS A 6 9.38 -4.71 5.60
N ILE A 7 8.39 -4.13 6.27
CA ILE A 7 8.20 -2.68 6.38
C ILE A 7 8.59 -2.28 7.80
N LEU A 8 9.41 -1.23 7.93
CA LEU A 8 9.89 -0.75 9.22
C LEU A 8 9.26 0.60 9.53
N LEU A 9 8.51 0.67 10.62
CA LEU A 9 8.04 1.94 11.18
C LEU A 9 9.03 2.34 12.27
N VAL A 10 9.90 3.28 11.95
CA VAL A 10 10.97 3.74 12.83
C VAL A 10 10.52 4.99 13.58
N ASN A 11 10.44 4.90 14.90
CA ASN A 11 10.19 6.05 15.74
C ASN A 11 11.50 6.80 16.00
N TYR A 12 11.60 8.00 15.48
CA TYR A 12 12.77 8.87 15.59
C TYR A 12 12.67 9.91 16.73
N ALA A 13 11.70 9.80 17.63
CA ALA A 13 11.57 10.69 18.78
C ALA A 13 12.75 10.59 19.77
N ASP A 14 13.36 9.40 19.86
CA ASP A 14 14.59 9.16 20.61
C ASP A 14 15.51 8.29 19.73
N ILE A 15 16.56 8.90 19.20
CA ILE A 15 17.51 8.25 18.30
C ILE A 15 18.57 7.43 19.04
N GLU A 16 18.73 7.64 20.35
CA GLU A 16 19.63 6.87 21.20
C GLU A 16 18.93 5.57 21.65
N ASN A 17 17.60 5.59 21.82
CA ASN A 17 16.77 4.44 22.19
C ASN A 17 15.68 4.15 21.14
N LEU A 18 16.10 3.83 19.92
CA LEU A 18 15.20 3.61 18.79
C LEU A 18 14.13 2.56 19.08
N THR A 19 12.87 2.94 18.84
CA THR A 19 11.74 2.01 18.79
C THR A 19 11.40 1.72 17.33
N VAL A 20 11.41 0.45 16.93
CA VAL A 20 11.08 0.01 15.57
C VAL A 20 9.96 -1.02 15.62
N THR A 21 8.90 -0.80 14.84
CA THR A 21 7.92 -1.83 14.54
C THR A 21 8.28 -2.46 13.20
N GLU A 22 8.57 -3.76 13.21
CA GLU A 22 8.85 -4.54 12.01
C GLU A 22 7.58 -5.30 11.58
N ILE A 23 7.12 -5.04 10.36
CA ILE A 23 5.90 -5.62 9.80
C ILE A 23 6.29 -6.51 8.63
N GLY A 24 6.01 -7.82 8.74
CA GLY A 24 6.13 -8.73 7.60
C GLY A 24 5.04 -8.44 6.57
N ALA A 25 5.42 -8.29 5.30
CA ALA A 25 4.50 -8.01 4.20
C ALA A 25 4.72 -9.04 3.06
N ALA A 26 5.33 -8.64 1.96
CA ALA A 26 5.66 -9.51 0.84
C ALA A 26 7.05 -9.18 0.31
N ARG A 27 7.77 -10.19 -0.20
CA ARG A 27 9.13 -10.01 -0.72
C ARG A 27 9.13 -9.06 -1.93
N PHE A 28 10.27 -8.42 -2.15
CA PHE A 28 10.49 -7.48 -3.25
C PHE A 28 9.66 -6.18 -3.15
N LEU A 29 9.50 -5.68 -1.92
CA LEU A 29 8.99 -4.31 -1.70
C LEU A 29 9.84 -3.30 -2.46
N HIS A 30 9.20 -2.31 -3.06
CA HIS A 30 9.88 -1.36 -3.93
C HIS A 30 9.45 0.08 -3.62
N ASP A 31 8.39 0.55 -4.28
CA ASP A 31 7.86 1.89 -4.22
C ASP A 31 6.41 1.89 -3.72
N GLY A 32 5.90 3.05 -3.35
CA GLY A 32 4.62 3.17 -2.67
C GLY A 32 4.34 4.61 -2.23
N GLY A 33 3.12 4.84 -1.78
CA GLY A 33 2.70 6.12 -1.27
C GLY A 33 1.49 6.04 -0.37
N TRP A 34 1.21 7.18 0.24
CA TRP A 34 0.09 7.33 1.14
C TRP A 34 -1.24 7.40 0.39
N ASP A 35 -2.27 6.82 0.99
CA ASP A 35 -3.65 7.14 0.66
C ASP A 35 -3.94 8.64 0.86
N ARG A 36 -5.12 9.09 0.46
CA ARG A 36 -5.51 10.50 0.58
C ARG A 36 -5.55 11.01 2.01
N SER A 37 -5.89 10.16 2.98
CA SER A 37 -6.00 10.52 4.40
C SER A 37 -4.65 10.61 5.10
N LYS A 38 -3.58 10.09 4.48
CA LYS A 38 -2.23 9.96 5.08
C LYS A 38 -2.21 9.03 6.29
N ARG A 39 -3.14 8.08 6.36
CA ARG A 39 -3.17 7.03 7.38
C ARG A 39 -2.58 5.73 6.87
N TYR A 40 -2.90 5.36 5.63
CA TYR A 40 -2.52 4.07 5.07
C TYR A 40 -1.40 4.22 4.05
N PHE A 41 -0.34 3.45 4.22
CA PHE A 41 0.77 3.38 3.28
C PHE A 41 0.60 2.17 2.37
N LEU A 42 0.46 2.43 1.06
CA LEU A 42 0.34 1.39 0.03
C LEU A 42 1.67 1.24 -0.70
N THR A 43 2.23 0.03 -0.76
CA THR A 43 3.51 -0.23 -1.44
C THR A 43 3.49 -1.50 -2.28
N ALA A 44 4.15 -1.44 -3.43
CA ALA A 44 4.28 -2.54 -4.37
C ALA A 44 5.35 -3.54 -3.91
N ALA A 45 4.94 -4.80 -3.77
CA ALA A 45 5.81 -5.97 -3.78
C ALA A 45 5.90 -6.47 -5.23
N ASN A 46 6.67 -5.75 -6.06
CA ASN A 46 6.49 -5.78 -7.51
C ASN A 46 6.78 -7.13 -8.17
N ARG A 47 7.79 -7.88 -7.71
CA ARG A 47 8.12 -9.23 -8.21
C ARG A 47 7.26 -10.32 -7.56
N SER A 48 6.29 -9.93 -6.75
CA SER A 48 5.29 -10.81 -6.14
C SER A 48 3.87 -10.46 -6.58
N ASP A 49 3.70 -9.53 -7.53
CA ASP A 49 2.40 -9.11 -8.08
C ASP A 49 1.38 -8.71 -6.99
N LYS A 50 1.86 -8.01 -5.94
CA LYS A 50 1.06 -7.61 -4.78
C LYS A 50 1.23 -6.15 -4.40
N ILE A 51 0.20 -5.58 -3.78
CA ILE A 51 0.24 -4.33 -3.02
C ILE A 51 0.04 -4.62 -1.53
N ALA A 52 0.98 -4.19 -0.69
CA ALA A 52 0.85 -4.23 0.76
C ALA A 52 0.26 -2.90 1.26
N VAL A 53 -0.69 -2.99 2.19
CA VAL A 53 -1.31 -1.85 2.86
C VAL A 53 -0.94 -1.90 4.33
N VAL A 54 -0.40 -0.81 4.86
CA VAL A 54 -0.05 -0.67 6.28
C VAL A 54 -0.86 0.46 6.89
N ASP A 55 -1.54 0.20 8.01
CA ASP A 55 -2.09 1.27 8.85
C ASP A 55 -0.95 1.86 9.68
N ALA A 56 -0.55 3.10 9.39
CA ALA A 56 0.54 3.75 10.11
C ALA A 56 0.16 4.22 11.52
N ARG A 57 -1.14 4.33 11.80
CA ARG A 57 -1.66 4.71 13.12
C ARG A 57 -1.61 3.50 14.05
N GLU A 58 -2.18 2.39 13.62
CA GLU A 58 -2.24 1.14 14.39
C GLU A 58 -0.94 0.32 14.27
N ARG A 59 -0.07 0.67 13.31
CA ARG A 59 1.24 0.06 13.07
C ARG A 59 1.17 -1.41 12.68
N GLU A 60 0.22 -1.76 11.84
CA GLU A 60 -0.02 -3.14 11.41
C GLU A 60 -0.25 -3.27 9.90
N LEU A 61 -0.09 -4.50 9.40
CA LEU A 61 -0.42 -4.86 8.02
C LEU A 61 -1.95 -5.02 7.91
N GLU A 62 -2.56 -4.17 7.10
CA GLU A 62 -4.00 -4.18 6.89
C GLU A 62 -4.41 -5.15 5.78
N ALA A 63 -3.64 -5.20 4.69
CA ALA A 63 -3.94 -6.07 3.56
C ALA A 63 -2.73 -6.40 2.69
N LEU A 64 -2.80 -7.56 2.03
CA LEU A 64 -1.98 -7.94 0.88
C LEU A 64 -2.90 -8.20 -0.31
N ILE A 65 -2.88 -7.30 -1.29
CA ILE A 65 -3.81 -7.28 -2.41
C ILE A 65 -3.10 -7.85 -3.64
N ASP A 66 -3.68 -8.89 -4.25
CA ASP A 66 -3.22 -9.39 -5.54
C ASP A 66 -3.54 -8.41 -6.67
N VAL A 67 -2.58 -8.18 -7.55
CA VAL A 67 -2.72 -7.37 -8.76
C VAL A 67 -2.20 -8.13 -9.97
N THR A 68 -2.52 -7.65 -11.18
CA THR A 68 -2.30 -8.44 -12.40
C THR A 68 -0.83 -8.82 -12.64
N LYS A 69 0.07 -7.83 -12.72
CA LYS A 69 1.50 -8.08 -12.99
C LYS A 69 2.36 -6.83 -12.77
N ILE A 70 3.44 -6.95 -12.00
CA ILE A 70 4.51 -5.96 -11.77
C ILE A 70 3.96 -4.54 -11.55
N PRO A 71 3.23 -4.30 -10.44
CA PRO A 71 2.81 -2.95 -10.08
C PRO A 71 4.03 -2.03 -9.92
N HIS A 72 3.91 -0.80 -10.42
CA HIS A 72 4.96 0.22 -10.33
C HIS A 72 4.34 1.62 -10.17
N PRO A 73 3.95 1.97 -8.93
CA PRO A 73 3.17 3.17 -8.67
C PRO A 73 3.98 4.48 -8.66
N GLY A 74 5.29 4.43 -8.45
CA GLY A 74 5.98 5.55 -7.82
C GLY A 74 5.36 5.82 -6.44
N ARG A 75 4.64 6.93 -6.28
CA ARG A 75 3.81 7.20 -5.08
C ARG A 75 2.34 6.83 -5.26
N GLY A 76 1.95 6.43 -6.47
CA GLY A 76 0.57 6.25 -6.91
C GLY A 76 -0.19 7.56 -7.05
N ALA A 77 -1.46 7.44 -7.40
CA ALA A 77 -2.38 8.57 -7.53
C ALA A 77 -3.64 8.34 -6.69
N ASN A 78 -4.04 9.34 -5.93
CA ASN A 78 -5.28 9.30 -5.15
C ASN A 78 -6.40 10.00 -5.93
N LEU A 79 -7.54 9.35 -6.07
CA LEU A 79 -8.73 9.87 -6.75
C LEU A 79 -9.99 9.61 -5.90
N VAL A 80 -11.09 10.27 -6.24
CA VAL A 80 -12.43 9.90 -5.76
C VAL A 80 -13.17 9.29 -6.94
N ASP A 81 -13.40 7.98 -6.89
CA ASP A 81 -14.22 7.26 -7.87
C ASP A 81 -15.70 7.51 -7.58
N GLN A 82 -16.50 7.72 -8.63
CA GLN A 82 -17.93 8.01 -8.48
C GLN A 82 -18.72 6.85 -7.84
N LYS A 83 -18.26 5.61 -8.01
CA LYS A 83 -18.94 4.41 -7.50
C LYS A 83 -18.31 3.87 -6.22
N TYR A 84 -16.98 3.91 -6.14
CA TYR A 84 -16.23 3.23 -5.07
C TYR A 84 -15.62 4.17 -4.03
N GLY A 85 -15.87 5.48 -4.14
CA GLY A 85 -15.32 6.46 -3.22
C GLY A 85 -13.80 6.63 -3.37
N PRO A 86 -13.07 6.93 -2.29
CA PRO A 86 -11.62 7.10 -2.31
C PRO A 86 -10.85 5.88 -2.83
N VAL A 87 -10.01 6.10 -3.84
CA VAL A 87 -9.16 5.07 -4.44
C VAL A 87 -7.72 5.55 -4.57
N TRP A 88 -6.79 4.59 -4.48
CA TRP A 88 -5.38 4.75 -4.83
C TRP A 88 -5.07 3.92 -6.07
N VAL A 89 -4.32 4.49 -7.00
CA VAL A 89 -4.14 3.97 -8.36
C VAL A 89 -2.67 3.71 -8.65
N THR A 90 -2.39 2.56 -9.27
CA THR A 90 -1.06 2.19 -9.77
C THR A 90 -1.12 1.75 -11.23
N SER A 91 -0.09 2.12 -12.00
CA SER A 91 0.23 1.48 -13.26
C SER A 91 1.05 0.21 -13.04
N ALA A 92 1.33 -0.51 -14.13
CA ALA A 92 2.19 -1.67 -14.15
C ALA A 92 3.32 -1.54 -15.19
N LEU A 93 4.49 -2.14 -14.91
CA LEU A 93 5.58 -2.19 -15.88
C LEU A 93 5.38 -3.34 -16.88
N GLY A 94 5.65 -3.05 -18.15
CA GLY A 94 5.61 -4.04 -19.22
C GLY A 94 4.19 -4.47 -19.64
N ASN A 95 3.16 -3.75 -19.21
CA ASN A 95 1.78 -3.93 -19.69
C ASN A 95 0.96 -2.63 -19.52
N ALA A 96 -0.26 -2.60 -20.08
CA ALA A 96 -1.13 -1.42 -20.10
C ALA A 96 -2.15 -1.37 -18.95
N ASN A 97 -2.06 -2.28 -17.96
CA ASN A 97 -3.05 -2.32 -16.88
C ASN A 97 -2.86 -1.15 -15.92
N ILE A 98 -3.99 -0.60 -15.48
CA ILE A 98 -4.08 0.37 -14.40
C ILE A 98 -4.99 -0.25 -13.34
N THR A 99 -4.53 -0.32 -12.10
CA THR A 99 -5.25 -0.96 -11.00
C THR A 99 -5.73 0.09 -10.01
N PHE A 100 -7.02 0.06 -9.68
CA PHE A 100 -7.64 0.94 -8.70
C PHE A 100 -7.93 0.16 -7.43
N ILE A 101 -7.44 0.63 -6.30
CA ILE A 101 -7.64 0.01 -4.99
C ILE A 101 -8.46 0.97 -4.13
N ALA A 102 -9.58 0.51 -3.58
CA ALA A 102 -10.37 1.34 -2.65
C ALA A 102 -9.69 1.45 -1.28
N THR A 103 -9.74 2.65 -0.69
CA THR A 103 -8.91 3.05 0.47
C THR A 103 -9.70 3.62 1.64
N ASP A 104 -11.02 3.40 1.66
CA ASP A 104 -11.92 3.98 2.65
C ASP A 104 -12.64 2.89 3.47
N PRO A 105 -12.00 2.31 4.49
CA PRO A 105 -12.59 1.28 5.34
C PRO A 105 -13.73 1.80 6.24
N GLU A 106 -13.87 3.11 6.44
CA GLU A 106 -14.94 3.67 7.27
C GLU A 106 -16.18 4.02 6.44
N GLY A 107 -16.01 4.70 5.30
CA GLY A 107 -17.12 5.13 4.45
C GLY A 107 -17.56 4.10 3.40
N HIS A 108 -16.66 3.21 2.96
CA HIS A 108 -16.89 2.19 1.93
C HIS A 108 -16.29 0.82 2.33
N PRO A 109 -16.63 0.28 3.51
CA PRO A 109 -16.01 -0.92 4.09
C PRO A 109 -16.08 -2.16 3.18
N GLU A 110 -17.15 -2.29 2.39
CA GLU A 110 -17.36 -3.41 1.48
C GLU A 110 -16.34 -3.45 0.33
N HIS A 111 -15.70 -2.33 0.03
CA HIS A 111 -14.75 -2.17 -1.06
C HIS A 111 -13.31 -2.01 -0.58
N ALA A 112 -13.10 -1.56 0.65
CA ALA A 112 -11.77 -1.30 1.20
C ALA A 112 -10.79 -2.46 0.95
N TRP A 113 -9.60 -2.09 0.47
CA TRP A 113 -8.48 -3.00 0.19
C TRP A 113 -8.77 -4.04 -0.90
N LYS A 114 -9.71 -3.75 -1.80
CA LYS A 114 -9.99 -4.57 -2.98
C LYS A 114 -9.63 -3.81 -4.25
N VAL A 115 -9.22 -4.56 -5.27
CA VAL A 115 -9.16 -4.06 -6.65
C VAL A 115 -10.59 -3.84 -7.13
N VAL A 116 -10.92 -2.60 -7.50
CA VAL A 116 -12.26 -2.20 -7.92
C VAL A 116 -12.35 -1.85 -9.41
N ARG A 117 -11.20 -1.62 -10.07
CA ARG A 117 -11.04 -1.46 -11.52
C ARG A 117 -9.66 -1.93 -11.98
#